data_AF-A0A2T4AIY8-F1
#
_entry.id   AF-A0A2T4AIY8-F1
#
_cell.length_a   1.000
_cell.length_b   1.000
_cell.length_c   1.000
_cell.angle_alpha   90.00
_cell.angle_beta   90.00
_cell.angle_gamma   90.00
#
_symmetry.space_group_name_H-M   'P 1'
#
loop_
_entity.id
_entity.type
_entity.pdbx_description
1 polymer ?
#
loop_
_entity_poly.entity_id
_entity_poly.type
_entity_poly.pdbx_seq_one_letter_code
_entity_poly.pdbx_strand_id
1 'polypeptide(L)'
;MAPTAIVDLGETFSVGQKLENVSDAIDDVNCIKYDSESKFDANKDKANFRQYEDACDRVKNFYKEQHEKQTVAYNLAARNRFKSASRVRPEMTVWEAIEKLNTLVDESDPDTSLSQIEHLLQSAEAIRRDGKPRWMQVTGLIHDLGKLMLFFDELETQGQWDVVGDTFPVGCAFDKRIILPDTFVNNPDTKDPIYSTKYGIYSPGCGLDNVMLSWGHDEYLYHVVRDQSLLPDEALAMIRYHSFYPWHREGAYREFMVEKDWEMMKAVQAFNPYDLYSKSDDVPSVEELKPYYMELIDEFFPQKVVKW
;
A
#
# COMPACT_ATOMS: atom_id res chain seq x y z
N MET A 1 38.56 -49.43 23.17
CA MET A 1 37.27 -49.62 22.51
C MET A 1 36.37 -48.47 22.93
N ALA A 2 36.05 -47.56 22.00
CA ALA A 2 35.06 -46.51 22.17
C ALA A 2 34.07 -46.63 21.01
N PRO A 3 32.75 -46.58 21.23
CA PRO A 3 31.77 -46.79 20.18
C PRO A 3 31.63 -45.52 19.34
N THR A 4 31.62 -45.69 18.02
CA THR A 4 31.32 -44.66 17.04
C THR A 4 29.80 -44.57 16.92
N ALA A 5 29.20 -43.45 17.33
CA ALA A 5 27.80 -43.17 17.06
C ALA A 5 27.67 -42.75 15.59
N ILE A 6 27.00 -43.58 14.79
CA ILE A 6 26.55 -43.23 13.45
C ILE A 6 25.31 -42.35 13.65
N VAL A 7 25.42 -41.07 13.36
CA VAL A 7 24.27 -40.16 13.28
C VAL A 7 23.65 -40.35 11.90
N ASP A 8 22.42 -40.84 11.89
CA ASP A 8 21.59 -40.96 10.70
C ASP A 8 21.23 -39.56 10.18
N LEU A 9 21.70 -39.23 8.97
CA LEU A 9 21.51 -37.94 8.29
C LEU A 9 20.32 -37.98 7.30
N GLY A 10 19.41 -38.94 7.45
CA GLY A 10 18.33 -39.18 6.48
C GLY A 10 17.20 -38.16 6.43
N GLU A 11 16.95 -37.38 7.49
CA GLU A 11 15.76 -36.52 7.57
C GLU A 11 15.99 -35.04 7.18
N THR A 12 17.20 -34.51 7.33
CA THR A 12 17.49 -33.08 7.05
C THR A 12 17.54 -32.75 5.57
N PHE A 13 17.93 -33.71 4.71
CA PHE A 13 17.93 -33.53 3.26
C PHE A 13 16.52 -33.38 2.67
N SER A 14 15.49 -33.98 3.29
CA SER A 14 14.11 -33.94 2.79
C SER A 14 13.42 -32.60 3.04
N VAL A 15 13.82 -31.85 4.07
CA VAL A 15 13.21 -30.57 4.44
C VAL A 15 13.74 -29.44 3.55
N GLY A 16 15.05 -29.39 3.30
CA GLY A 16 15.65 -28.39 2.41
C GLY A 16 15.12 -28.49 0.99
N GLN A 17 15.00 -29.71 0.47
CA GLN A 17 14.48 -29.95 -0.87
C GLN A 17 12.98 -29.66 -0.98
N LYS A 18 12.21 -29.84 0.10
CA LYS A 18 10.79 -29.42 0.15
C LYS A 18 10.65 -27.90 0.19
N LEU A 19 11.54 -27.20 0.89
CA LEU A 19 11.56 -25.73 0.93
C LEU A 19 11.97 -25.15 -0.42
N GLU A 20 12.98 -25.72 -1.08
CA GLU A 20 13.38 -25.35 -2.45
C GLU A 20 12.23 -25.62 -3.43
N ASN A 21 11.60 -26.79 -3.40
CA ASN A 21 10.47 -27.08 -4.28
C ASN A 21 9.24 -26.18 -4.03
N VAL A 22 9.02 -25.71 -2.79
CA VAL A 22 7.97 -24.73 -2.48
C VAL A 22 8.38 -23.34 -2.98
N SER A 23 9.65 -22.95 -2.84
CA SER A 23 10.19 -21.72 -3.42
C SER A 23 10.07 -21.70 -4.94
N ASP A 24 10.50 -22.77 -5.60
CA ASP A 24 10.43 -22.92 -7.06
C ASP A 24 8.97 -22.95 -7.55
N ALA A 25 8.05 -23.55 -6.79
CA ALA A 25 6.62 -23.52 -7.10
C ALA A 25 5.99 -22.14 -6.89
N ILE A 26 6.49 -21.34 -5.94
CA ILE A 26 6.11 -19.92 -5.77
C ILE A 26 6.64 -19.11 -6.96
N ASP A 27 7.87 -19.37 -7.40
CA ASP A 27 8.47 -18.74 -8.59
C ASP A 27 7.73 -19.09 -9.89
N ASP A 28 7.24 -20.33 -10.01
CA ASP A 28 6.39 -20.76 -11.14
C ASP A 28 4.99 -20.13 -11.11
N VAL A 29 4.42 -19.84 -9.93
CA VAL A 29 3.17 -19.04 -9.80
C VAL A 29 3.41 -17.57 -10.17
N ASN A 30 4.62 -17.05 -9.91
CA ASN A 30 5.06 -15.71 -10.31
C ASN A 30 5.33 -15.56 -11.83
N CYS A 31 5.36 -16.67 -12.58
CA CYS A 31 5.50 -16.63 -14.04
C CYS A 31 4.23 -16.15 -14.78
N ILE A 32 3.10 -15.94 -14.09
CA ILE A 32 1.98 -15.18 -14.66
C ILE A 32 2.34 -13.69 -14.64
N LYS A 33 2.60 -13.15 -15.83
CA LYS A 33 2.89 -11.74 -16.11
C LYS A 33 1.83 -10.77 -15.55
N TYR A 34 2.03 -10.31 -14.31
CA TYR A 34 1.26 -9.22 -13.71
C TYR A 34 1.41 -7.92 -14.51
N ASP A 35 2.53 -7.77 -15.22
CA ASP A 35 2.96 -6.58 -15.99
C ASP A 35 2.26 -6.43 -17.35
N SER A 36 1.39 -7.36 -17.73
CA SER A 36 0.56 -7.20 -18.93
C SER A 36 -0.27 -5.90 -18.84
N GLU A 37 -0.47 -5.19 -19.95
CA GLU A 37 -1.27 -3.96 -19.92
C GLU A 37 -2.70 -4.25 -19.45
N SER A 38 -3.22 -3.36 -18.61
CA SER A 38 -4.61 -3.37 -18.19
C SER A 38 -5.53 -3.23 -19.40
N LYS A 39 -6.55 -4.09 -19.46
CA LYS A 39 -7.54 -4.10 -20.56
C LYS A 39 -8.88 -3.55 -20.12
N PHE A 40 -9.21 -3.63 -18.84
CA PHE A 40 -10.52 -3.21 -18.33
C PHE A 40 -10.76 -1.69 -18.50
N ASP A 41 -9.72 -0.88 -18.43
CA ASP A 41 -9.78 0.59 -18.50
C ASP A 41 -9.60 1.15 -19.92
N ALA A 42 -9.46 0.28 -20.94
CA ALA A 42 -9.14 0.70 -22.31
C ALA A 42 -10.15 1.69 -22.92
N ASN A 43 -11.41 1.66 -22.48
CA ASN A 43 -12.48 2.54 -22.94
C ASN A 43 -12.80 3.67 -21.96
N LYS A 44 -12.06 3.81 -20.86
CA LYS A 44 -12.31 4.82 -19.84
C LYS A 44 -11.66 6.15 -20.22
N ASP A 45 -12.42 7.22 -20.06
CA ASP A 45 -11.88 8.56 -20.23
C ASP A 45 -11.05 8.96 -19.01
N LYS A 46 -9.74 8.75 -19.12
CA LYS A 46 -8.75 9.01 -18.06
C LYS A 46 -8.67 10.50 -17.70
N ALA A 47 -9.18 11.40 -18.54
CA ALA A 47 -9.17 12.83 -18.27
C ALA A 47 -10.13 13.23 -17.13
N ASN A 48 -11.13 12.42 -16.80
CA ASN A 48 -12.12 12.77 -15.77
C ASN A 48 -11.70 12.41 -14.33
N PHE A 49 -10.59 11.70 -14.15
CA PHE A 49 -10.14 11.24 -12.83
C PHE A 49 -9.09 12.19 -12.25
N ARG A 50 -9.09 12.33 -10.91
CA ARG A 50 -8.06 13.08 -10.17
C ARG A 50 -7.94 14.56 -10.58
N GLN A 51 -9.08 15.22 -10.80
CA GLN A 51 -9.13 16.65 -11.11
C GLN A 51 -9.13 17.51 -9.82
N TYR A 52 -7.96 17.69 -9.21
CA TYR A 52 -7.84 18.38 -7.91
C TYR A 52 -8.06 19.89 -7.97
N GLU A 53 -7.74 20.54 -9.09
CA GLU A 53 -7.99 21.99 -9.27
C GLU A 53 -9.48 22.30 -9.36
N ASP A 54 -10.28 21.37 -9.89
CA ASP A 54 -11.74 21.47 -9.98
C ASP A 54 -12.46 20.74 -8.83
N ALA A 55 -11.73 20.08 -7.94
CA ALA A 55 -12.29 19.37 -6.80
C ALA A 55 -12.98 20.31 -5.80
N CYS A 56 -13.90 19.75 -5.02
CA CYS A 56 -14.64 20.46 -4.00
C CYS A 56 -13.74 20.91 -2.83
N ASP A 57 -14.21 21.90 -2.06
CA ASP A 57 -13.46 22.47 -0.94
C ASP A 57 -13.07 21.42 0.11
N ARG A 58 -13.85 20.35 0.29
CA ARG A 58 -13.52 19.23 1.18
C ARG A 58 -12.16 18.64 0.84
N VAL A 59 -11.96 18.23 -0.42
CA VAL A 59 -10.71 17.60 -0.91
C VAL A 59 -9.55 18.58 -0.84
N LYS A 60 -9.76 19.85 -1.25
CA LYS A 60 -8.71 20.88 -1.19
C LYS A 60 -8.28 21.19 0.24
N ASN A 61 -9.23 21.29 1.17
CA ASN A 61 -8.94 21.52 2.58
C ASN A 61 -8.25 20.32 3.23
N PHE A 62 -8.65 19.10 2.87
CA PHE A 62 -7.97 17.87 3.28
C PHE A 62 -6.47 17.91 2.92
N TYR A 63 -6.15 18.12 1.64
CA TYR A 63 -4.75 18.11 1.20
C TYR A 63 -3.96 19.28 1.78
N LYS A 64 -4.59 20.45 1.95
CA LYS A 64 -3.96 21.56 2.66
C LYS A 64 -3.58 21.19 4.09
N GLU A 65 -4.48 20.53 4.82
CA GLU A 65 -4.20 20.07 6.19
C GLU A 65 -3.10 19.02 6.22
N GLN A 66 -3.16 18.03 5.33
CA GLN A 66 -2.13 16.99 5.20
C GLN A 66 -0.76 17.59 4.91
N HIS A 67 -0.67 18.45 3.89
CA HIS A 67 0.58 19.09 3.49
C HIS A 67 1.13 19.98 4.60
N GLU A 68 0.28 20.65 5.40
CA GLU A 68 0.72 21.48 6.53
C GLU A 68 1.26 20.65 7.70
N LYS A 69 0.64 19.50 8.00
CA LYS A 69 0.90 18.72 9.23
C LYS A 69 1.87 17.55 9.08
N GLN A 70 2.00 16.98 7.88
CA GLN A 70 2.97 15.92 7.60
C GLN A 70 4.39 16.49 7.59
N THR A 71 5.03 16.42 8.76
CA THR A 71 6.41 16.87 9.00
C THR A 71 7.31 15.67 9.29
N VAL A 72 8.63 15.86 9.23
CA VAL A 72 9.62 14.90 9.72
C VAL A 72 9.34 14.51 11.16
N ALA A 73 9.07 15.50 12.02
CA ALA A 73 8.78 15.27 13.43
C ALA A 73 7.54 14.39 13.64
N TYR A 74 6.46 14.67 12.91
CA TYR A 74 5.24 13.87 12.97
C TYR A 74 5.49 12.43 12.50
N ASN A 75 6.18 12.28 11.37
CA ASN A 75 6.45 10.98 10.75
C ASN A 75 7.35 10.09 11.60
N LEU A 76 8.33 10.67 12.30
CA LEU A 76 9.14 9.97 13.29
C LEU A 76 8.28 9.53 14.49
N ALA A 77 7.42 10.41 15.00
CA ALA A 77 6.53 10.08 16.11
C ALA A 77 5.57 8.94 15.76
N ALA A 78 4.90 9.00 14.61
CA ALA A 78 3.96 7.97 14.15
C ALA A 78 4.64 6.60 13.96
N ARG A 79 5.83 6.58 13.33
CA ARG A 79 6.62 5.35 13.18
C ARG A 79 7.11 4.79 14.52
N ASN A 80 7.45 5.66 15.47
CA ASN A 80 7.83 5.23 16.82
C ASN A 80 6.64 4.64 17.59
N ARG A 81 5.44 5.22 17.46
CA ARG A 81 4.21 4.63 18.01
C ARG A 81 3.97 3.24 17.43
N PHE A 82 4.05 3.10 16.10
CA PHE A 82 3.88 1.81 15.42
C PHE A 82 4.89 0.75 15.91
N LYS A 83 6.16 1.13 16.05
CA LYS A 83 7.26 0.24 16.47
C LYS A 83 7.30 -0.03 17.98
N SER A 84 6.49 0.67 18.77
CA SER A 84 6.50 0.50 20.22
C SER A 84 6.13 -0.94 20.61
N ALA A 85 6.94 -1.56 21.47
CA ALA A 85 6.66 -2.90 22.00
C ALA A 85 5.37 -2.95 22.84
N SER A 86 4.90 -1.80 23.34
CA SER A 86 3.66 -1.68 24.11
C SER A 86 2.45 -1.32 23.25
N ARG A 87 2.60 -1.19 21.92
CA ARG A 87 1.47 -0.87 21.03
C ARG A 87 0.43 -1.98 21.11
N VAL A 88 -0.83 -1.58 21.34
CA VAL A 88 -1.98 -2.47 21.22
C VAL A 88 -2.20 -2.74 19.73
N ARG A 89 -2.35 -4.01 19.38
CA ARG A 89 -2.64 -4.45 18.01
C ARG A 89 -4.03 -5.07 17.96
N PRO A 90 -5.05 -4.39 17.41
CA PRO A 90 -6.35 -4.99 17.19
C PRO A 90 -6.21 -6.31 16.44
N GLU A 91 -6.97 -7.32 16.84
CA GLU A 91 -6.93 -8.65 16.23
C GLU A 91 -8.25 -8.92 15.53
N MET A 92 -8.21 -9.16 14.22
CA MET A 92 -9.37 -9.58 13.42
C MET A 92 -8.91 -10.22 12.12
N THR A 93 -9.80 -10.98 11.50
CA THR A 93 -9.58 -11.52 10.15
C THR A 93 -9.60 -10.40 9.12
N VAL A 94 -9.02 -10.66 7.94
CA VAL A 94 -9.05 -9.70 6.80
C VAL A 94 -10.50 -9.37 6.41
N TRP A 95 -11.41 -10.34 6.45
CA TRP A 95 -12.81 -10.08 6.08
C TRP A 95 -13.56 -9.22 7.11
N GLU A 96 -13.33 -9.42 8.40
CA GLU A 96 -13.87 -8.55 9.46
C GLU A 96 -13.31 -7.11 9.33
N ALA A 97 -12.04 -6.99 8.95
CA ALA A 97 -11.40 -5.72 8.61
C ALA A 97 -12.09 -5.01 7.43
N ILE A 98 -12.40 -5.74 6.35
CA ILE A 98 -13.18 -5.23 5.21
C ILE A 98 -14.57 -4.75 5.65
N GLU A 99 -15.29 -5.55 6.44
CA GLU A 99 -16.62 -5.21 6.95
C GLU A 99 -16.58 -3.96 7.86
N LYS A 100 -15.54 -3.81 8.68
CA LYS A 100 -15.34 -2.64 9.55
C LYS A 100 -15.04 -1.37 8.75
N LEU A 101 -14.16 -1.47 7.74
CA LEU A 101 -13.78 -0.36 6.88
C LEU A 101 -14.98 0.21 6.09
N ASN A 102 -15.98 -0.63 5.80
CA ASN A 102 -17.16 -0.27 5.02
C ASN A 102 -17.92 0.99 5.51
N THR A 103 -17.73 1.37 6.78
CA THR A 103 -18.39 2.55 7.37
C THR A 103 -17.63 3.87 7.17
N LEU A 104 -16.43 3.83 6.57
CA LEU A 104 -15.61 5.00 6.30
C LEU A 104 -16.07 5.74 5.03
N VAL A 105 -16.06 7.07 5.10
CA VAL A 105 -16.11 7.95 3.93
C VAL A 105 -14.75 8.61 3.78
N ASP A 106 -14.06 8.38 2.66
CA ASP A 106 -12.73 8.97 2.37
C ASP A 106 -12.89 10.42 1.89
N GLU A 107 -12.33 11.37 2.65
CA GLU A 107 -12.45 12.80 2.36
C GLU A 107 -11.45 13.30 1.30
N SER A 108 -10.41 12.51 1.02
CA SER A 108 -9.36 12.85 0.06
C SER A 108 -9.71 12.51 -1.38
N ASP A 109 -10.67 11.60 -1.58
CA ASP A 109 -11.05 11.09 -2.89
C ASP A 109 -12.01 12.06 -3.60
N PRO A 110 -11.64 12.60 -4.78
CA PRO A 110 -12.54 13.42 -5.59
C PRO A 110 -13.49 12.58 -6.46
N ASP A 111 -13.23 11.28 -6.63
CA ASP A 111 -13.78 10.45 -7.71
C ASP A 111 -14.91 9.51 -7.25
N THR A 112 -15.20 9.37 -5.94
CA THR A 112 -16.24 8.42 -5.48
C THR A 112 -16.97 8.79 -4.19
N SER A 113 -18.20 8.26 -4.06
CA SER A 113 -18.99 8.18 -2.82
C SER A 113 -19.35 6.73 -2.49
N LEU A 114 -18.70 5.76 -3.13
CA LEU A 114 -18.92 4.33 -2.89
C LEU A 114 -18.54 3.96 -1.47
N SER A 115 -19.18 2.90 -0.97
CA SER A 115 -18.75 2.29 0.26
C SER A 115 -17.38 1.62 0.06
N GLN A 116 -16.57 1.51 1.12
CA GLN A 116 -15.21 1.00 0.96
C GLN A 116 -15.19 -0.47 0.53
N ILE A 117 -16.18 -1.29 0.92
CA ILE A 117 -16.23 -2.69 0.48
C ILE A 117 -16.43 -2.80 -1.04
N GLU A 118 -17.22 -1.89 -1.63
CA GLU A 118 -17.46 -1.87 -3.06
C GLU A 118 -16.19 -1.47 -3.82
N HIS A 119 -15.45 -0.47 -3.34
CA HIS A 119 -14.16 -0.06 -3.92
C HIS A 119 -13.14 -1.21 -3.91
N LEU A 120 -12.98 -1.88 -2.77
CA LEU A 120 -12.08 -3.02 -2.62
C LEU A 120 -12.44 -4.17 -3.59
N LEU A 121 -13.73 -4.51 -3.67
CA LEU A 121 -14.21 -5.56 -4.57
C LEU A 121 -14.11 -5.16 -6.04
N GLN A 122 -14.36 -3.89 -6.39
CA GLN A 122 -14.21 -3.40 -7.76
C GLN A 122 -12.76 -3.51 -8.24
N SER A 123 -11.81 -3.09 -7.39
CA SER A 123 -10.38 -3.21 -7.67
C SER A 123 -9.99 -4.67 -7.89
N ALA A 124 -10.38 -5.56 -6.95
CA ALA A 124 -10.08 -6.98 -7.02
C ALA A 124 -10.74 -7.68 -8.23
N GLU A 125 -12.00 -7.36 -8.56
CA GLU A 125 -12.71 -7.94 -9.70
C GLU A 125 -12.18 -7.42 -11.03
N ALA A 126 -11.71 -6.17 -11.12
CA ALA A 126 -11.05 -5.67 -12.32
C ALA A 126 -9.75 -6.42 -12.59
N ILE A 127 -8.94 -6.65 -11.55
CA ILE A 127 -7.72 -7.45 -11.60
C ILE A 127 -8.04 -8.90 -12.01
N ARG A 128 -9.09 -9.50 -11.43
CA ARG A 128 -9.53 -10.85 -11.74
C ARG A 128 -10.04 -10.99 -13.18
N ARG A 129 -10.82 -10.03 -13.68
CA ARG A 129 -11.33 -10.00 -15.07
C ARG A 129 -10.21 -9.93 -16.10
N ASP A 130 -9.12 -9.24 -15.78
CA ASP A 130 -7.93 -9.17 -16.64
C ASP A 130 -7.02 -10.41 -16.54
N GLY A 131 -7.40 -11.42 -15.75
CA GLY A 131 -6.68 -12.69 -15.63
C GLY A 131 -5.35 -12.57 -14.89
N LYS A 132 -5.21 -11.56 -14.03
CA LYS A 132 -4.01 -11.33 -13.24
C LYS A 132 -3.82 -12.39 -12.15
N PRO A 133 -2.59 -12.57 -11.62
CA PRO A 133 -2.30 -13.55 -10.59
C PRO A 133 -3.20 -13.41 -9.36
N ARG A 134 -3.45 -14.53 -8.68
CA ARG A 134 -4.27 -14.57 -7.45
C ARG A 134 -3.74 -13.64 -6.35
N TRP A 135 -2.42 -13.57 -6.18
CA TRP A 135 -1.80 -12.65 -5.23
C TRP A 135 -2.15 -11.19 -5.54
N MET A 136 -2.22 -10.79 -6.82
CA MET A 136 -2.55 -9.42 -7.22
C MET A 136 -4.04 -9.11 -6.97
N GLN A 137 -4.90 -10.11 -7.12
CA GLN A 137 -6.34 -9.97 -6.81
C GLN A 137 -6.56 -9.71 -5.33
N VAL A 138 -5.88 -10.44 -4.43
CA VAL A 138 -5.95 -10.17 -2.99
C VAL A 138 -5.29 -8.84 -2.64
N THR A 139 -4.21 -8.44 -3.32
CA THR A 139 -3.63 -7.10 -3.17
C THR A 139 -4.68 -6.01 -3.46
N GLY A 140 -5.43 -6.13 -4.56
CA GLY A 140 -6.53 -5.22 -4.86
C GLY A 140 -7.63 -5.24 -3.79
N LEU A 141 -7.93 -6.40 -3.22
CA LEU A 141 -8.92 -6.51 -2.15
C LEU A 141 -8.48 -5.83 -0.84
N ILE A 142 -7.17 -5.78 -0.55
CA ILE A 142 -6.70 -5.34 0.77
C ILE A 142 -5.99 -3.99 0.78
N HIS A 143 -5.60 -3.43 -0.37
CA HIS A 143 -4.68 -2.28 -0.45
C HIS A 143 -5.05 -1.10 0.46
N ASP A 144 -6.35 -0.85 0.63
CA ASP A 144 -6.89 0.24 1.44
C ASP A 144 -7.21 -0.13 2.90
N LEU A 145 -6.95 -1.37 3.34
CA LEU A 145 -7.25 -1.78 4.72
C LEU A 145 -6.39 -1.05 5.76
N GLY A 146 -5.33 -0.36 5.37
CA GLY A 146 -4.62 0.53 6.28
C GLY A 146 -5.46 1.69 6.79
N LYS A 147 -6.56 2.03 6.11
CA LYS A 147 -7.53 3.04 6.55
C LYS A 147 -8.26 2.68 7.85
N LEU A 148 -8.16 1.42 8.28
CA LEU A 148 -8.62 0.95 9.58
C LEU A 148 -8.01 1.71 10.77
N MET A 149 -6.88 2.40 10.57
CA MET A 149 -6.31 3.33 11.54
C MET A 149 -7.34 4.32 12.11
N LEU A 150 -8.37 4.69 11.35
CA LEU A 150 -9.42 5.63 11.77
C LEU A 150 -10.43 5.02 12.76
N PHE A 151 -10.38 3.71 12.98
CA PHE A 151 -11.38 2.98 13.78
C PHE A 151 -10.86 2.45 15.11
N PHE A 152 -9.60 2.70 15.43
CA PHE A 152 -8.95 2.24 16.66
C PHE A 152 -8.26 3.41 17.35
N ASP A 153 -8.84 3.85 18.46
CA ASP A 153 -8.30 4.93 19.27
C ASP A 153 -6.87 4.63 19.74
N GLU A 154 -6.54 3.35 19.93
CA GLU A 154 -5.23 2.87 20.36
C GLU A 154 -4.12 3.09 19.32
N LEU A 155 -4.47 3.36 18.06
CA LEU A 155 -3.50 3.70 17.01
C LEU A 155 -3.15 5.20 17.00
N GLU A 156 -3.83 6.01 17.84
CA GLU A 156 -3.55 7.43 18.06
C GLU A 156 -3.54 8.29 16.78
N THR A 157 -4.37 7.90 15.82
CA THR A 157 -4.61 8.63 14.57
C THR A 157 -5.14 10.03 14.86
N GLN A 158 -4.68 11.04 14.12
CA GLN A 158 -5.01 12.45 14.38
C GLN A 158 -6.13 13.00 13.46
N GLY A 159 -6.48 12.28 12.41
CA GLY A 159 -7.60 12.58 11.52
C GLY A 159 -7.47 11.78 10.22
N GLN A 160 -8.25 12.14 9.19
CA GLN A 160 -8.03 11.50 7.89
C GLN A 160 -6.69 11.91 7.25
N TRP A 161 -6.19 13.11 7.54
CA TRP A 161 -4.98 13.68 6.93
C TRP A 161 -3.71 12.85 7.19
N ASP A 162 -3.67 12.07 8.27
CA ASP A 162 -2.57 11.15 8.58
C ASP A 162 -2.87 9.67 8.28
N VAL A 163 -3.89 9.43 7.46
CA VAL A 163 -4.31 8.09 7.03
C VAL A 163 -4.46 7.99 5.52
N VAL A 164 -5.29 8.82 4.88
CA VAL A 164 -5.64 8.69 3.45
C VAL A 164 -4.89 9.70 2.58
N GLY A 165 -5.14 9.66 1.27
CA GLY A 165 -4.61 10.61 0.29
C GLY A 165 -3.22 10.29 -0.26
N ASP A 166 -2.84 11.00 -1.32
CA ASP A 166 -1.54 10.89 -1.95
C ASP A 166 -0.38 11.07 -0.95
N THR A 167 0.65 10.23 -1.09
CA THR A 167 1.84 10.29 -0.23
C THR A 167 2.99 11.04 -0.90
N PHE A 168 3.90 11.56 -0.07
CA PHE A 168 5.09 12.28 -0.51
C PHE A 168 6.25 12.12 0.49
N PRO A 169 7.52 12.24 0.07
CA PRO A 169 8.65 12.22 0.99
C PRO A 169 8.64 13.43 1.93
N VAL A 170 8.78 13.19 3.22
CA VAL A 170 9.11 14.24 4.20
C VAL A 170 10.62 14.30 4.41
N GLY A 171 11.16 15.43 4.86
CA GLY A 171 12.59 15.56 5.15
C GLY A 171 13.49 15.85 3.96
N CYS A 172 12.91 16.15 2.80
CA CYS A 172 13.56 16.81 1.66
C CYS A 172 12.58 17.81 1.01
N ALA A 173 13.08 18.61 0.07
CA ALA A 173 12.25 19.59 -0.61
C ALA A 173 11.06 18.93 -1.31
N PHE A 174 9.86 19.47 -1.10
CA PHE A 174 8.65 19.02 -1.77
C PHE A 174 8.70 19.34 -3.27
N ASP A 175 8.54 18.32 -4.11
CA ASP A 175 8.50 18.45 -5.56
C ASP A 175 7.19 19.10 -6.03
N LYS A 176 7.24 19.94 -7.07
CA LYS A 176 6.09 20.65 -7.62
C LYS A 176 5.05 19.74 -8.28
N ARG A 177 5.39 18.46 -8.50
CA ARG A 177 4.49 17.43 -9.02
C ARG A 177 3.61 16.79 -7.94
N ILE A 178 3.83 17.11 -6.66
CA ILE A 178 2.82 16.82 -5.65
C ILE A 178 1.58 17.67 -5.95
N ILE A 179 0.40 17.08 -5.81
CA ILE A 179 -0.88 17.76 -6.03
C ILE A 179 -1.02 18.98 -5.12
N LEU A 180 -1.66 20.05 -5.60
CA LEU A 180 -1.85 21.31 -4.87
C LEU A 180 -0.56 21.81 -4.17
N PRO A 181 0.59 21.93 -4.87
CA PRO A 181 1.90 22.13 -4.25
C PRO A 181 2.02 23.45 -3.48
N ASP A 182 1.21 24.46 -3.81
CA ASP A 182 1.19 25.76 -3.12
C ASP A 182 0.67 25.66 -1.67
N THR A 183 -0.01 24.57 -1.32
CA THR A 183 -0.55 24.36 0.03
C THR A 183 0.50 23.99 1.07
N PHE A 184 1.73 23.64 0.67
CA PHE A 184 2.87 23.41 1.56
C PHE A 184 3.39 24.67 2.27
N VAL A 185 2.93 25.87 1.89
CA VAL A 185 3.42 27.17 2.42
C VAL A 185 3.42 27.28 3.95
N ASN A 186 2.50 26.56 4.61
CA ASN A 186 2.39 26.55 6.07
C ASN A 186 3.16 25.41 6.75
N ASN A 187 3.66 24.42 6.00
CA ASN A 187 4.44 23.34 6.58
C ASN A 187 5.77 23.89 7.12
N PRO A 188 6.10 23.69 8.40
CA PRO A 188 7.32 24.23 8.99
C PRO A 188 8.60 23.69 8.34
N ASP A 189 8.58 22.47 7.80
CA ASP A 189 9.75 21.83 7.17
C ASP A 189 10.16 22.55 5.87
N THR A 190 9.27 23.31 5.23
CA THR A 190 9.63 24.14 4.05
C THR A 190 10.59 25.29 4.39
N LYS A 191 10.68 25.65 5.67
CA LYS A 191 11.54 26.72 6.18
C LYS A 191 12.77 26.18 6.91
N ASP A 192 12.84 24.86 7.10
CA ASP A 192 13.99 24.21 7.74
C ASP A 192 15.19 24.21 6.77
N PRO A 193 16.39 24.63 7.21
CA PRO A 193 17.56 24.77 6.33
C PRO A 193 18.09 23.42 5.80
N ILE A 194 17.70 22.30 6.40
CA ILE A 194 18.03 20.95 5.93
C ILE A 194 16.91 20.45 5.04
N TYR A 195 15.67 20.39 5.56
CA TYR A 195 14.56 19.74 4.85
C TYR A 195 14.13 20.49 3.59
N SER A 196 14.34 21.81 3.51
CA SER A 196 14.06 22.59 2.30
C SER A 196 15.05 22.37 1.15
N THR A 197 16.12 21.58 1.37
CA THR A 197 17.09 21.25 0.31
C THR A 197 16.65 20.03 -0.48
N LYS A 198 17.16 19.89 -1.71
CA LYS A 198 16.82 18.80 -2.63
C LYS A 198 16.89 17.41 -1.99
N TYR A 199 17.96 17.15 -1.24
CA TYR A 199 18.18 15.83 -0.62
C TYR A 199 17.79 15.80 0.85
N GLY A 200 17.77 16.95 1.52
CA GLY A 200 17.46 17.05 2.94
C GLY A 200 18.22 16.04 3.79
N ILE A 201 17.50 15.13 4.45
CA ILE A 201 18.10 14.08 5.30
C ILE A 201 18.57 12.83 4.54
N TYR A 202 18.31 12.75 3.24
CA TYR A 202 18.60 11.58 2.42
C TYR A 202 19.91 11.72 1.65
N SER A 203 20.43 10.58 1.21
CA SER A 203 21.54 10.51 0.25
C SER A 203 21.01 10.18 -1.15
N PRO A 204 21.62 10.68 -2.23
CA PRO A 204 21.27 10.26 -3.59
C PRO A 204 21.40 8.73 -3.74
N GLY A 205 20.42 8.08 -4.36
CA GLY A 205 20.41 6.63 -4.54
C GLY A 205 20.36 5.83 -3.24
N CYS A 206 19.75 6.36 -2.16
CA CYS A 206 19.60 5.62 -0.91
C CYS A 206 18.59 4.46 -0.97
N GLY A 207 17.76 4.42 -2.02
CA GLY A 207 16.65 3.50 -2.19
C GLY A 207 15.40 3.96 -1.46
N LEU A 208 14.23 3.71 -2.04
CA LEU A 208 12.95 4.20 -1.50
C LEU A 208 12.58 3.56 -0.16
N ASP A 209 13.14 2.40 0.18
CA ASP A 209 13.01 1.83 1.53
C ASP A 209 13.56 2.75 2.63
N ASN A 210 14.53 3.59 2.28
CA ASN A 210 15.18 4.52 3.20
C ASN A 210 14.59 5.93 3.10
N VAL A 211 13.54 6.13 2.29
CA VAL A 211 12.83 7.40 2.17
C VAL A 211 11.58 7.35 3.06
N MET A 212 11.43 8.35 3.92
CA MET A 212 10.26 8.48 4.78
C MET A 212 9.14 9.17 4.01
N LEU A 213 8.21 8.37 3.50
CA LEU A 213 6.95 8.88 2.97
C LEU A 213 6.05 9.39 4.11
N SER A 214 5.21 10.37 3.82
CA SER A 214 4.15 10.85 4.70
C SER A 214 3.36 9.66 5.27
N TRP A 215 3.13 9.68 6.58
CA TRP A 215 2.51 8.57 7.29
C TRP A 215 1.05 8.41 6.88
N GLY A 216 0.62 7.17 6.65
CA GLY A 216 -0.73 6.85 6.20
C GLY A 216 -0.95 5.35 6.03
N HIS A 217 -2.08 5.01 5.40
CA HIS A 217 -2.56 3.65 5.20
C HIS A 217 -1.57 2.76 4.43
N ASP A 218 -0.86 3.27 3.42
CA ASP A 218 0.17 2.53 2.67
C ASP A 218 1.25 1.93 3.58
N GLU A 219 1.97 2.80 4.32
CA GLU A 219 3.10 2.41 5.15
C GLU A 219 2.61 1.56 6.35
N TYR A 220 1.48 1.91 6.94
CA TYR A 220 0.87 1.14 8.03
C TYR A 220 0.52 -0.27 7.56
N LEU A 221 -0.23 -0.41 6.46
CA LEU A 221 -0.67 -1.71 5.97
C LEU A 221 0.52 -2.56 5.53
N TYR A 222 1.50 -1.98 4.84
CA TYR A 222 2.74 -2.66 4.47
C TYR A 222 3.39 -3.34 5.69
N HIS A 223 3.58 -2.61 6.79
CA HIS A 223 4.18 -3.19 7.99
C HIS A 223 3.28 -4.20 8.70
N VAL A 224 1.96 -4.07 8.60
CA VAL A 224 1.01 -5.06 9.15
C VAL A 224 1.11 -6.39 8.39
N VAL A 225 1.09 -6.36 7.05
CA VAL A 225 0.94 -7.56 6.24
C VAL A 225 2.25 -8.23 5.85
N ARG A 226 3.37 -7.49 5.77
CA ARG A 226 4.68 -8.03 5.34
C ARG A 226 5.07 -9.29 6.11
N ASP A 227 4.88 -9.28 7.43
CA ASP A 227 5.32 -10.38 8.31
C ASP A 227 4.17 -11.33 8.70
N GLN A 228 2.97 -11.13 8.14
CA GLN A 228 1.73 -11.87 8.48
C GLN A 228 0.99 -12.42 7.25
N SER A 229 1.61 -12.37 6.06
CA SER A 229 1.04 -12.85 4.80
C SER A 229 2.05 -13.60 3.95
N LEU A 230 1.57 -14.27 2.90
CA LEU A 230 2.39 -14.91 1.86
C LEU A 230 2.47 -14.06 0.59
N LEU A 231 2.29 -12.73 0.71
CA LEU A 231 2.33 -11.82 -0.43
C LEU A 231 3.77 -11.66 -0.96
N PRO A 232 3.97 -11.65 -2.29
CA PRO A 232 5.29 -11.41 -2.88
C PRO A 232 5.72 -9.94 -2.75
N ASP A 233 6.99 -9.65 -3.01
CA ASP A 233 7.58 -8.30 -2.91
C ASP A 233 6.84 -7.28 -3.79
N GLU A 234 6.37 -7.68 -4.98
CA GLU A 234 5.59 -6.82 -5.88
C GLU A 234 4.26 -6.41 -5.25
N ALA A 235 3.56 -7.33 -4.57
CA ALA A 235 2.31 -7.05 -3.87
C ALA A 235 2.55 -6.08 -2.71
N LEU A 236 3.64 -6.28 -1.96
CA LEU A 236 4.02 -5.40 -0.86
C LEU A 236 4.39 -4.00 -1.36
N ALA A 237 5.05 -3.90 -2.52
CA ALA A 237 5.34 -2.62 -3.16
C ALA A 237 4.08 -1.91 -3.67
N MET A 238 3.14 -2.64 -4.27
CA MET A 238 1.82 -2.10 -4.63
C MET A 238 1.15 -1.49 -3.39
N ILE A 239 1.09 -2.22 -2.27
CA ILE A 239 0.48 -1.72 -1.03
C ILE A 239 1.22 -0.48 -0.52
N ARG A 240 2.55 -0.52 -0.44
CA ARG A 240 3.35 0.54 0.21
C ARG A 240 3.43 1.84 -0.60
N TYR A 241 3.23 1.77 -1.91
CA TYR A 241 3.51 2.89 -2.80
C TYR A 241 2.36 3.26 -3.75
N HIS A 242 1.18 2.64 -3.67
CA HIS A 242 0.06 2.96 -4.56
C HIS A 242 -0.46 4.39 -4.39
N SER A 243 -0.27 5.03 -3.23
CA SER A 243 -0.59 6.44 -3.04
C SER A 243 0.56 7.38 -3.41
N PHE A 244 1.74 6.87 -3.79
CA PHE A 244 2.92 7.69 -4.09
C PHE A 244 2.93 8.23 -5.54
N TYR A 245 1.83 8.89 -5.92
CA TYR A 245 1.59 9.42 -7.27
C TYR A 245 2.71 10.30 -7.84
N PRO A 246 3.33 11.21 -7.05
CA PRO A 246 4.47 11.99 -7.54
C PRO A 246 5.57 11.10 -8.13
N TRP A 247 5.77 9.90 -7.60
CA TRP A 247 6.80 8.97 -8.06
C TRP A 247 6.33 8.08 -9.20
N HIS A 248 5.31 7.25 -8.98
CA HIS A 248 4.94 6.21 -9.96
C HIS A 248 4.20 6.77 -11.19
N ARG A 249 3.62 7.98 -11.10
CA ARG A 249 2.91 8.62 -12.22
C ARG A 249 3.65 9.84 -12.77
N GLU A 250 4.08 10.75 -11.90
CA GLU A 250 4.65 12.05 -12.33
C GLU A 250 6.19 12.04 -12.50
N GLY A 251 6.84 10.93 -12.15
CA GLY A 251 8.28 10.71 -12.34
C GLY A 251 9.19 11.54 -11.42
N ALA A 252 8.67 11.99 -10.27
CA ALA A 252 9.44 12.65 -9.22
C ALA A 252 10.25 11.67 -8.38
N TYR A 253 11.20 12.21 -7.60
CA TYR A 253 11.97 11.47 -6.60
C TYR A 253 12.84 10.30 -7.11
N ARG A 254 13.10 10.26 -8.44
CA ARG A 254 13.97 9.26 -9.07
C ARG A 254 15.42 9.35 -8.62
N GLU A 255 15.86 10.51 -8.12
CA GLU A 255 17.19 10.71 -7.55
C GLU A 255 17.47 9.88 -6.28
N PHE A 256 16.44 9.34 -5.63
CA PHE A 256 16.59 8.47 -4.46
C PHE A 256 16.61 6.99 -4.83
N MET A 257 16.21 6.63 -6.05
CA MET A 257 16.00 5.24 -6.44
C MET A 257 17.31 4.44 -6.57
N VAL A 258 17.21 3.15 -6.27
CA VAL A 258 18.17 2.11 -6.65
C VAL A 258 17.53 1.15 -7.67
N GLU A 259 18.28 0.17 -8.18
CA GLU A 259 17.82 -0.74 -9.25
C GLU A 259 16.48 -1.41 -8.93
N LYS A 260 16.31 -1.95 -7.71
CA LYS A 260 15.06 -2.62 -7.31
C LYS A 260 13.83 -1.69 -7.37
N ASP A 261 14.00 -0.39 -7.13
CA ASP A 261 12.88 0.54 -7.09
C ASP A 261 12.27 0.72 -8.49
N TRP A 262 13.05 0.49 -9.55
CA TRP A 262 12.53 0.50 -10.92
C TRP A 262 11.61 -0.69 -11.20
N GLU A 263 11.91 -1.88 -10.66
CA GLU A 263 11.02 -3.04 -10.76
C GLU A 263 9.77 -2.86 -9.89
N MET A 264 9.92 -2.33 -8.68
CA MET A 264 8.78 -1.98 -7.82
C MET A 264 7.87 -0.93 -8.47
N MET A 265 8.44 0.06 -9.17
CA MET A 265 7.67 1.04 -9.92
C MET A 265 6.80 0.38 -10.99
N LYS A 266 7.31 -0.62 -11.71
CA LYS A 266 6.51 -1.35 -12.72
C LYS A 266 5.35 -2.10 -12.07
N ALA A 267 5.56 -2.72 -10.91
CA ALA A 267 4.49 -3.37 -10.15
C ALA A 267 3.40 -2.37 -9.73
N VAL A 268 3.80 -1.24 -9.16
CA VAL A 268 2.85 -0.19 -8.73
C VAL A 268 2.11 0.41 -9.93
N GLN A 269 2.79 0.64 -11.05
CA GLN A 269 2.16 1.12 -12.29
C GLN A 269 1.21 0.10 -12.91
N ALA A 270 1.50 -1.21 -12.79
CA ALA A 270 0.58 -2.26 -13.23
C ALA A 270 -0.68 -2.33 -12.35
N PHE A 271 -0.57 -1.98 -11.07
CA PHE A 271 -1.70 -1.96 -10.13
C PHE A 271 -2.57 -0.70 -10.24
N ASN A 272 -1.95 0.47 -10.42
CA ASN A 272 -2.64 1.76 -10.32
C ASN A 272 -3.90 1.93 -11.19
N PRO A 273 -3.97 1.43 -12.44
CA PRO A 273 -5.20 1.49 -13.22
C PRO A 273 -6.38 0.85 -12.51
N TYR A 274 -6.18 -0.28 -11.83
CA TYR A 274 -7.22 -1.03 -11.14
C TYR A 274 -7.78 -0.26 -9.96
N ASP A 275 -6.92 0.25 -9.06
CA ASP A 275 -7.33 1.12 -7.96
C ASP A 275 -8.08 2.37 -8.46
N LEU A 276 -7.50 3.08 -9.44
CA LEU A 276 -8.03 4.37 -9.84
C LEU A 276 -9.32 4.25 -10.67
N TYR A 277 -9.29 3.43 -11.71
CA TYR A 277 -10.34 3.47 -12.71
C TYR A 277 -11.49 2.51 -12.41
N SER A 278 -11.33 1.48 -11.58
CA SER A 278 -12.46 0.56 -11.25
C SER A 278 -13.60 1.24 -10.52
N LYS A 279 -13.36 2.42 -9.92
CA LYS A 279 -14.35 3.25 -9.21
C LYS A 279 -15.59 3.62 -10.04
N SER A 280 -15.49 3.55 -11.37
CA SER A 280 -16.59 3.82 -12.29
C SER A 280 -17.35 2.56 -12.77
N ASP A 281 -17.00 1.37 -12.25
CA ASP A 281 -17.66 0.12 -12.63
C ASP A 281 -18.99 -0.06 -11.91
N ASP A 282 -19.80 -1.01 -12.38
CA ASP A 282 -20.99 -1.45 -11.65
C ASP A 282 -20.61 -1.98 -10.26
N VAL A 283 -21.52 -1.79 -9.31
CA VAL A 283 -21.34 -2.23 -7.92
C VAL A 283 -21.38 -3.76 -7.86
N PRO A 284 -20.32 -4.43 -7.38
CA PRO A 284 -20.30 -5.90 -7.28
C PRO A 284 -21.20 -6.41 -6.14
N SER A 285 -21.82 -7.59 -6.30
CA SER A 285 -22.53 -8.26 -5.20
C SER A 285 -21.55 -8.83 -4.19
N VAL A 286 -21.57 -8.28 -2.97
CA VAL A 286 -20.74 -8.74 -1.86
C VAL A 286 -21.05 -10.20 -1.52
N GLU A 287 -22.32 -10.57 -1.46
CA GLU A 287 -22.77 -11.91 -1.08
C GLU A 287 -22.31 -12.99 -2.07
N GLU A 288 -22.33 -12.68 -3.37
CA GLU A 288 -21.88 -13.61 -4.42
C GLU A 288 -20.36 -13.77 -4.45
N LEU A 289 -19.61 -12.69 -4.19
CA LEU A 289 -18.15 -12.68 -4.28
C LEU A 289 -17.46 -13.13 -2.98
N LYS A 290 -18.12 -12.96 -1.83
CA LYS A 290 -17.56 -13.30 -0.51
C LYS A 290 -16.95 -14.71 -0.44
N PRO A 291 -17.59 -15.79 -0.93
CA PRO A 291 -16.99 -17.13 -0.88
C PRO A 291 -15.65 -17.23 -1.60
N TYR A 292 -15.52 -16.61 -2.78
CA TYR A 292 -14.28 -16.61 -3.56
C TYR A 292 -13.16 -15.86 -2.83
N TYR A 293 -13.47 -14.65 -2.34
CA TYR A 293 -12.46 -13.83 -1.69
C TYR A 293 -12.08 -14.32 -0.29
N MET A 294 -12.98 -15.01 0.42
CA MET A 294 -12.62 -15.69 1.67
C MET A 294 -11.62 -16.83 1.44
N GLU A 295 -11.81 -17.63 0.39
CA GLU A 295 -10.85 -18.67 -0.01
C GLU A 295 -9.49 -18.06 -0.38
N LEU A 296 -9.52 -16.98 -1.17
CA LEU A 296 -8.32 -16.27 -1.58
C LEU A 296 -7.57 -15.64 -0.38
N ILE A 297 -8.30 -15.05 0.58
CA ILE A 297 -7.72 -14.54 1.83
C ILE A 297 -7.04 -15.67 2.61
N ASP A 298 -7.71 -16.82 2.76
CA ASP A 298 -7.17 -17.98 3.49
C ASP A 298 -5.87 -18.52 2.84
N GLU A 299 -5.72 -18.39 1.51
CA GLU A 299 -4.48 -18.74 0.79
C GLU A 299 -3.30 -17.85 1.18
N PHE A 300 -3.52 -16.53 1.30
CA PHE A 300 -2.43 -15.56 1.55
C PHE A 300 -2.27 -15.16 3.02
N PHE A 301 -3.25 -15.45 3.88
CA PHE A 301 -3.25 -15.19 5.32
C PHE A 301 -3.58 -16.47 6.11
N PRO A 302 -2.71 -17.49 6.11
CA PRO A 302 -3.04 -18.83 6.64
C PRO A 302 -3.29 -18.86 8.16
N GLN A 303 -2.83 -17.84 8.90
CA GLN A 303 -3.06 -17.66 10.33
C GLN A 303 -4.48 -17.17 10.64
N LYS A 304 -5.23 -16.75 9.61
CA LYS A 304 -6.60 -16.19 9.60
C LYS A 304 -6.76 -14.88 10.36
N VAL A 305 -6.25 -14.80 11.58
CA VAL A 305 -6.29 -13.60 12.43
C VAL A 305 -5.02 -12.78 12.19
N VAL A 306 -5.21 -11.52 11.80
CA VAL A 306 -4.14 -10.54 11.59
C VAL A 306 -4.09 -9.61 12.80
N LYS A 307 -2.87 -9.24 13.21
CA LYS A 307 -2.62 -8.21 14.22
C LYS A 307 -2.37 -6.88 13.52
N TRP A 308 -3.38 -6.02 13.52
CA TRP A 308 -3.39 -4.69 12.89
C TRP A 308 -2.60 -3.69 13.75
#